data_AF-A0A093HSC3-F1
#
_entry.id   AF-A0A093HSC3-F1
#
_cell.length_a   1.000
_cell.length_b   1.000
_cell.length_c   1.000
_cell.angle_alpha   90.00
_cell.angle_beta   90.00
_cell.angle_gamma   90.00
#
_symmetry.space_group_name_H-M   'P 1'
#
loop_
_entity.id
_entity.type
_entity.pdbx_description
1 polymer ?
#
loop_
_entity_poly.entity_id
_entity_poly.type
_entity_poly.pdbx_seq_one_letter_code
_entity_poly.pdbx_strand_id
1 'polypeptide(L)'
;RMQVLLPGMMEVLQGDNEYIKMKALVVFQNVMGHLNMKEASPIAVQLAEELPPLFHEENSELREVSISLFRDLMKTVVGRNKRQMKKKVRMSLVPLFFRMSDETQSVAK
;
A
#
# COMPACT_ATOMS: atom_id res chain seq x y z
N ARG A 1 9.47 -15.49 -11.01
CA ARG A 1 9.19 -14.04 -11.10
C ARG A 1 8.09 -13.69 -10.09
N MET A 2 8.36 -12.81 -9.12
CA MET A 2 7.39 -12.46 -8.05
C MET A 2 6.08 -11.86 -8.57
N GLN A 3 6.10 -11.30 -9.79
CA GLN A 3 4.92 -10.74 -10.46
C GLN A 3 3.74 -11.72 -10.59
N VAL A 4 4.00 -13.03 -10.68
CA VAL A 4 2.93 -14.04 -10.78
C VAL A 4 2.15 -14.20 -9.49
N LEU A 5 2.77 -13.88 -8.35
CA LEU A 5 2.16 -14.02 -7.02
C LEU A 5 1.38 -12.77 -6.59
N LEU A 6 1.56 -11.64 -7.29
CA LEU A 6 0.95 -10.36 -6.90
C LEU A 6 -0.58 -10.39 -6.82
N PRO A 7 -1.32 -10.96 -7.78
CA PRO A 7 -2.79 -10.95 -7.71
C PRO A 7 -3.30 -11.71 -6.49
N GLY A 8 -2.82 -12.93 -6.25
CA GLY A 8 -3.22 -13.72 -5.08
C GLY A 8 -2.83 -13.06 -3.75
N MET A 9 -1.69 -12.36 -3.70
CA MET A 9 -1.32 -11.59 -2.51
C MET A 9 -2.16 -10.33 -2.32
N MET A 10 -2.64 -9.69 -3.39
CA MET A 10 -3.56 -8.56 -3.30
C MET A 10 -4.95 -9.02 -2.84
N GLU A 11 -5.42 -10.18 -3.30
CA GLU A 11 -6.66 -10.81 -2.81
C GLU A 11 -6.61 -11.06 -1.29
N VAL A 12 -5.46 -11.45 -0.77
CA VAL A 12 -5.25 -11.62 0.69
C VAL A 12 -5.50 -10.31 1.45
N LEU A 13 -5.19 -9.15 0.88
CA LEU A 13 -5.46 -7.85 1.52
C LEU A 13 -6.95 -7.53 1.60
N GLN A 14 -7.78 -8.17 0.76
CA GLN A 14 -9.24 -7.99 0.73
C GLN A 14 -10.00 -9.00 1.62
N GLY A 15 -9.30 -9.95 2.27
CA GLY A 15 -9.92 -10.90 3.19
C GLY A 15 -10.29 -10.30 4.55
N ASP A 16 -10.74 -11.11 5.50
CA ASP A 16 -11.14 -10.61 6.83
C ASP A 16 -10.06 -10.79 7.92
N ASN A 17 -9.02 -11.58 7.64
CA ASN A 17 -8.03 -11.92 8.66
C ASN A 17 -6.91 -10.86 8.75
N GLU A 18 -7.01 -9.97 9.74
CA GLU A 18 -6.02 -8.91 10.00
C GLU A 18 -4.58 -9.42 10.14
N TYR A 19 -4.36 -10.55 10.81
CA TYR A 19 -3.02 -11.11 10.98
C TYR A 19 -2.42 -11.52 9.64
N ILE A 20 -3.22 -12.13 8.76
CA ILE A 20 -2.76 -12.51 7.42
C ILE A 20 -2.51 -11.24 6.58
N LYS A 21 -3.39 -10.23 6.64
CA LYS A 21 -3.16 -8.92 5.98
C LYS A 21 -1.84 -8.31 6.42
N MET A 22 -1.56 -8.28 7.72
CA MET A 22 -0.31 -7.75 8.26
C MET A 22 0.91 -8.48 7.71
N LYS A 23 0.88 -9.82 7.69
CA LYS A 23 1.97 -10.62 7.09
C LYS A 23 2.13 -10.32 5.60
N ALA A 24 1.04 -10.17 4.86
CA ALA A 24 1.10 -9.80 3.44
C ALA A 24 1.75 -8.43 3.23
N LEU A 25 1.40 -7.41 4.03
CA LEU A 25 2.02 -6.08 3.96
C LEU A 25 3.53 -6.13 4.23
N VAL A 26 3.97 -6.90 5.22
CA VAL A 26 5.40 -7.09 5.52
C VAL A 26 6.13 -7.78 4.36
N VAL A 27 5.52 -8.80 3.74
CA VAL A 27 6.09 -9.43 2.55
C VAL A 27 6.19 -8.42 1.41
N PHE A 28 5.18 -7.58 1.19
CA PHE A 28 5.24 -6.54 0.17
C PHE A 28 6.37 -5.53 0.45
N GLN A 29 6.52 -5.03 1.67
CA GLN A 29 7.63 -4.13 2.04
C GLN A 29 8.99 -4.77 1.71
N ASN A 30 9.19 -6.01 2.13
CA ASN A 30 10.43 -6.75 1.87
C ASN A 30 10.65 -6.91 0.36
N VAL A 31 9.67 -7.47 -0.36
CA VAL A 31 9.77 -7.72 -1.80
C VAL A 31 10.08 -6.44 -2.56
N MET A 32 9.35 -5.36 -2.26
CA MET A 32 9.54 -4.07 -2.94
C MET A 32 10.91 -3.46 -2.67
N GLY A 33 11.46 -3.64 -1.47
CA GLY A 33 12.81 -3.18 -1.10
C GLY A 33 13.95 -3.90 -1.85
N HIS A 34 13.71 -5.12 -2.36
CA HIS A 34 14.70 -5.90 -3.11
C HIS A 34 14.65 -5.65 -4.63
N LEU A 35 13.64 -4.93 -5.12
CA LEU A 35 13.49 -4.63 -6.55
C LEU A 35 14.10 -3.28 -6.88
N ASN A 36 14.73 -3.18 -8.05
CA ASN A 36 15.13 -1.86 -8.54
C ASN A 36 13.89 -1.04 -8.94
N MET A 37 14.02 0.29 -8.99
CA MET A 37 12.88 1.18 -9.23
C MET A 37 12.13 0.89 -10.54
N LYS A 38 12.82 0.41 -11.59
CA LYS A 38 12.17 0.11 -12.89
C LYS A 38 11.28 -1.12 -12.77
N GLU A 39 11.74 -2.17 -12.09
CA GLU A 39 10.99 -3.41 -11.83
C GLU A 39 9.85 -3.18 -10.84
N ALA A 40 10.12 -2.40 -9.79
CA ALA A 40 9.17 -2.10 -8.73
C ALA A 40 8.04 -1.19 -9.20
N SER A 41 8.31 -0.23 -10.10
CA SER A 41 7.34 0.79 -10.50
C SER A 41 5.96 0.27 -10.93
N PRO A 42 5.81 -0.69 -11.86
CA PRO A 42 4.48 -1.18 -12.25
C PRO A 42 3.76 -1.89 -11.10
N ILE A 43 4.50 -2.58 -10.24
CA ILE A 43 3.97 -3.30 -9.07
C ILE A 43 3.48 -2.28 -8.03
N ALA A 44 4.28 -1.24 -7.78
CA ALA A 44 3.93 -0.18 -6.84
C ALA A 44 2.63 0.53 -7.22
N VAL A 45 2.40 0.75 -8.52
CA VAL A 45 1.16 1.35 -9.03
C VAL A 45 -0.06 0.47 -8.76
N GLN A 46 0.06 -0.85 -8.94
CA GLN A 46 -1.04 -1.79 -8.67
C GLN A 46 -1.29 -1.89 -7.17
N LEU A 47 -0.25 -2.12 -6.38
CA LEU A 47 -0.39 -2.28 -4.94
C LEU A 47 -0.96 -1.03 -4.26
N ALA A 48 -0.53 0.17 -4.67
CA ALA A 48 -1.07 1.41 -4.10
C ALA A 48 -2.57 1.61 -4.36
N GLU A 49 -3.13 0.99 -5.40
CA GLU A 49 -4.57 1.03 -5.68
C GLU A 49 -5.39 0.16 -4.70
N GLU A 50 -4.78 -0.90 -4.16
CA GLU A 50 -5.43 -1.89 -3.29
C GLU A 50 -5.36 -1.53 -1.80
N LEU A 51 -4.44 -0.67 -1.39
CA LEU A 51 -4.24 -0.30 0.02
C LEU A 51 -5.31 0.61 0.67
N PRO A 52 -6.08 1.48 -0.04
CA PRO A 52 -6.98 2.42 0.60
C PRO A 52 -8.02 1.85 1.58
N PRO A 53 -8.63 0.66 1.35
CA PRO A 53 -9.52 0.03 2.33
C PRO A 53 -8.84 -0.20 3.68
N LEU A 54 -7.54 -0.51 3.69
CA LEU A 54 -6.79 -0.79 4.91
C LEU A 54 -6.57 0.45 5.79
N PHE A 55 -6.77 1.66 5.25
CA PHE A 55 -6.65 2.90 6.00
C PHE A 55 -7.82 3.10 6.97
N HIS A 56 -8.86 2.28 6.88
CA HIS A 56 -10.05 2.34 7.72
C HIS A 56 -10.20 1.18 8.70
N GLU A 57 -9.26 0.24 8.70
CA GLU A 57 -9.26 -0.90 9.63
C GLU A 57 -9.23 -0.41 11.07
N GLU A 58 -9.90 -1.10 11.99
CA GLU A 58 -9.93 -0.72 13.41
C GLU A 58 -8.56 -0.89 14.08
N ASN A 59 -7.79 -1.86 13.60
CA ASN A 59 -6.43 -2.12 14.03
C ASN A 59 -5.47 -0.99 13.60
N SER A 60 -4.96 -0.25 14.58
CA SER A 60 -4.09 0.90 14.35
C SER A 60 -2.75 0.53 13.71
N GLU A 61 -2.19 -0.63 14.07
CA GLU A 61 -0.95 -1.13 13.47
C GLU A 61 -1.17 -1.43 11.98
N LEU A 62 -2.32 -2.01 11.63
CA LEU A 62 -2.65 -2.33 10.25
C LEU A 62 -2.84 -1.06 9.40
N ARG A 63 -3.50 -0.04 9.96
CA ARG A 63 -3.58 1.29 9.35
C ARG A 63 -2.19 1.90 9.17
N GLU A 64 -1.36 1.88 10.20
CA GLU A 64 -0.02 2.48 10.17
C GLU A 64 0.86 1.82 9.08
N VAL A 65 0.95 0.49 9.09
CA VAL A 65 1.79 -0.26 8.14
C VAL A 65 1.31 -0.05 6.71
N SER A 66 -0.01 -0.07 6.46
CA SER A 66 -0.57 0.14 5.12
C SER A 66 -0.33 1.56 4.60
N ILE A 67 -0.50 2.59 5.44
CA ILE A 67 -0.25 4.00 5.06
C ILE A 67 1.24 4.24 4.84
N SER A 68 2.10 3.66 5.69
CA SER A 68 3.55 3.73 5.54
C SER A 68 4.01 3.11 4.23
N LEU A 69 3.55 1.88 3.93
CA LEU A 69 3.83 1.21 2.67
C LEU A 69 3.34 2.05 1.48
N PHE A 70 2.10 2.54 1.52
CA PHE A 70 1.54 3.38 0.46
C PHE A 70 2.41 4.61 0.16
N ARG A 71 2.93 5.27 1.21
CA ARG A 71 3.87 6.41 1.10
C ARG A 71 5.14 6.03 0.35
N ASP A 72 5.70 4.87 0.61
CA ASP A 72 6.94 4.40 -0.02
C ASP A 72 6.73 3.93 -1.46
N LEU A 73 5.58 3.32 -1.76
CA LEU A 73 5.19 2.98 -3.13
C LEU A 73 5.11 4.23 -4.02
N MET A 74 4.57 5.34 -3.50
CA MET A 74 4.52 6.62 -4.23
C MET A 74 5.91 7.18 -4.56
N LYS A 75 6.94 6.91 -3.74
CA LYS A 75 8.33 7.33 -3.99
C LYS A 75 9.04 6.41 -4.99
N THR A 76 8.56 5.19 -5.15
CA THR A 76 9.21 4.13 -5.96
C THR A 76 8.94 4.28 -7.46
N VAL A 77 7.86 4.97 -7.85
CA VAL A 77 7.43 5.05 -9.26
C VAL A 77 8.27 5.98 -10.14
N VAL A 78 8.65 5.50 -11.33
CA VAL A 78 9.39 6.27 -12.35
C VAL A 78 8.69 6.33 -13.71
N GLY A 79 9.08 7.30 -14.54
CA GLY A 79 8.61 7.44 -15.93
C GLY A 79 7.08 7.49 -16.05
N ARG A 80 6.53 6.71 -17.00
CA ARG A 80 5.07 6.64 -17.26
C ARG A 80 4.25 6.23 -16.02
N ASN A 81 4.85 5.47 -15.11
CA ASN A 81 4.17 4.96 -13.92
C ASN A 81 3.90 6.08 -12.90
N LYS A 82 4.64 7.20 -12.91
CA LYS A 82 4.30 8.40 -12.11
C LYS A 82 2.93 8.97 -12.48
N ARG A 83 2.62 9.02 -13.78
CA ARG A 83 1.32 9.51 -14.27
C ARG A 83 0.19 8.54 -13.92
N GLN A 84 0.45 7.24 -14.03
CA GLN A 84 -0.52 6.21 -13.65
C GLN A 84 -0.80 6.22 -12.14
N MET A 85 0.25 6.31 -11.32
CA MET A 85 0.16 6.43 -9.86
C MET A 85 -0.80 7.56 -9.48
N LYS A 86 -0.55 8.79 -9.97
CA LYS A 86 -1.43 9.95 -9.71
C LYS A 86 -2.90 9.72 -10.06
N LYS A 87 -3.19 8.97 -11.13
CA LYS A 87 -4.57 8.66 -11.54
C LYS A 87 -5.23 7.68 -10.58
N LYS A 88 -4.54 6.59 -10.22
CA LYS A 88 -5.09 5.51 -9.38
C LYS A 88 -5.25 5.95 -7.92
N VAL A 89 -4.28 6.67 -7.38
CA VAL A 89 -4.27 7.03 -5.95
C VAL A 89 -5.05 8.28 -5.59
N ARG A 90 -5.70 8.92 -6.57
CA ARG A 90 -6.48 10.15 -6.31
C ARG A 90 -7.59 9.89 -5.29
N MET A 91 -8.24 8.73 -5.37
CA MET A 91 -9.30 8.37 -4.44
C MET A 91 -8.78 8.04 -3.04
N SER A 92 -7.49 7.71 -2.91
CA SER A 92 -6.82 7.49 -1.63
C SER A 92 -6.63 8.78 -0.81
N LEU A 93 -6.81 9.96 -1.40
CA LEU A 93 -6.66 11.23 -0.67
C LEU A 93 -7.76 11.46 0.37
N VAL A 94 -8.99 11.05 0.08
CA VAL A 94 -10.12 11.16 1.02
C VAL A 94 -9.91 10.29 2.27
N PRO A 95 -9.61 8.98 2.17
CA PRO A 95 -9.37 8.16 3.35
C PRO A 95 -8.17 8.65 4.15
N LEU A 96 -7.09 9.10 3.49
CA LEU A 96 -5.92 9.70 4.15
C LEU A 96 -6.25 11.02 4.88
N PHE A 97 -7.13 11.85 4.31
CA PHE A 97 -7.57 13.08 4.97
C PHE A 97 -8.23 12.78 6.33
N PHE A 98 -9.08 11.77 6.41
CA PHE A 98 -9.67 11.34 7.68
C PHE A 98 -8.63 10.82 8.68
N ARG A 99 -7.50 10.26 8.21
CA ARG A 99 -6.43 9.78 9.09
C ARG A 99 -5.58 10.88 9.71
N MET A 100 -5.62 12.11 9.19
CA MET A 100 -4.91 13.24 9.80
C MET A 100 -5.42 13.61 11.20
N SER A 101 -6.58 13.10 11.61
CA SER A 101 -7.16 13.26 12.95
C SER A 101 -7.29 11.94 13.70
N ASP A 102 -6.51 10.91 13.32
CA ASP A 102 -6.52 9.60 13.99
C ASP A 102 -6.00 9.73 15.44
N GLU A 103 -6.61 8.98 16.36
CA GLU A 103 -6.18 8.92 17.76
C GLU A 103 -4.76 8.34 17.90
N THR A 104 -4.39 7.46 16.97
CA THR A 104 -3.05 6.89 16.92
C THR A 104 -2.10 7.89 16.27
N GLN A 105 -1.21 8.47 17.09
CA GLN A 105 -0.32 9.54 16.63
C GLN A 105 0.60 9.15 15.47
N SER A 106 1.00 7.88 15.34
CA SER A 106 1.81 7.40 14.22
C SER A 106 1.03 7.36 12.90
N VAL A 107 -0.29 7.14 12.95
CA VAL A 107 -1.19 7.15 11.80
C VAL A 107 -1.47 8.58 11.33
N ALA A 108 -1.59 9.54 12.27
CA ALA A 108 -1.88 10.94 11.97
C ALA A 108 -0.70 11.76 11.40
N LYS A 109 0.50 11.17 11.26
CA LYS A 109 1.75 11.84 10.83
C LYS A 109 2.09 11.69 9.33
#